data_AF-A0A6L6PID4-F1
#
_entry.id   AF-A0A6L6PID4-F1
#
_cell.length_a   1.000
_cell.length_b   1.000
_cell.length_c   1.000
_cell.angle_alpha   90.00
_cell.angle_beta   90.00
_cell.angle_gamma   90.00
#
_symmetry.space_group_name_H-M   'P 1'
#
loop_
_entity.id
_entity.type
_entity.pdbx_description
1 polymer ?
#
loop_
_entity_poly.entity_id
_entity_poly.type
_entity_poly.pdbx_seq_one_letter_code
_entity_poly.pdbx_strand_id
1 'polypeptide(L)'
;MRLQTKEQIRAKISLLPQAGVARFVGAAIPQELITGFISTLCALEMGKVCSEKYIEKYSGKYHATLISSIEFPTTNQKDILKIIGTEVEISPIGLGSATDGIERCFFIVCDSNDLARLRKKLGLPAKDFHITIGFINKDVHGVVKNRESLI
;
A
#
# COMPACT_ATOMS: atom_id res chain seq x y z
N MET A 1 -2.16 -9.71 -20.12
CA MET A 1 -0.97 -10.50 -19.71
C MET A 1 -0.94 -10.49 -18.19
N ARG A 2 -1.35 -11.57 -17.51
CA ARG A 2 -1.28 -11.65 -16.03
C ARG A 2 0.19 -11.82 -15.65
N LEU A 3 0.81 -10.81 -15.07
CA LEU A 3 2.10 -10.96 -14.40
C LEU A 3 1.88 -11.86 -13.18
N GLN A 4 2.09 -13.17 -13.35
CA GLN A 4 2.23 -14.11 -12.24
C GLN A 4 3.63 -13.94 -11.64
N THR A 5 3.90 -12.84 -10.96
CA THR A 5 5.03 -12.79 -10.04
C THR A 5 4.58 -13.48 -8.76
N LYS A 6 4.90 -14.77 -8.61
CA LYS A 6 4.84 -15.51 -7.33
C LYS A 6 5.87 -15.01 -6.31
N GLU A 7 6.35 -13.78 -6.45
CA GLU A 7 7.32 -13.22 -5.51
C GLU A 7 6.57 -12.64 -4.32
N GLN A 8 6.62 -13.37 -3.22
CA GLN A 8 6.17 -12.88 -1.94
C GLN A 8 7.15 -11.81 -1.45
N ILE A 9 6.61 -10.65 -1.10
CA ILE A 9 7.35 -9.57 -0.47
C ILE A 9 7.42 -9.84 1.02
N ARG A 10 8.65 -9.98 1.53
CA ARG A 10 8.91 -10.03 2.97
C ARG A 10 9.21 -8.62 3.48
N ALA A 11 8.46 -8.19 4.47
CA ALA A 11 8.60 -6.86 5.05
C ALA A 11 8.43 -6.89 6.56
N LYS A 12 8.95 -5.87 7.24
CA LYS A 12 8.82 -5.70 8.69
C LYS A 12 7.80 -4.63 9.02
N ILE A 13 6.96 -4.92 10.01
CA ILE A 13 6.04 -3.94 10.59
C ILE A 13 6.84 -2.85 11.29
N SER A 14 6.55 -1.60 10.97
CA SER A 14 7.16 -0.43 11.60
C SER A 14 6.14 0.68 11.83
N LEU A 15 6.51 1.60 12.72
CA LEU A 15 5.86 2.89 12.82
C LEU A 15 6.37 3.76 11.68
N LEU A 16 5.47 4.18 10.80
CA LEU A 16 5.83 4.97 9.64
C LEU A 16 5.58 6.45 9.97
N PRO A 17 6.62 7.30 9.95
CA PRO A 17 6.45 8.72 10.17
C PRO A 17 5.85 9.37 8.93
N GLN A 18 4.83 10.19 9.10
CA GLN A 18 4.41 11.16 8.10
C GLN A 18 4.38 12.54 8.77
N ALA A 19 5.17 13.47 8.23
CA ALA A 19 5.23 14.83 8.76
C ALA A 19 3.83 15.45 8.76
N GLY A 20 3.36 15.90 9.92
CA GLY A 20 2.05 16.54 10.08
C GLY A 20 0.82 15.61 10.09
N VAL A 21 0.99 14.28 10.01
CA VAL A 21 -0.14 13.32 10.05
C VAL A 21 -0.02 12.41 11.26
N ALA A 22 -1.16 11.99 11.82
CA ALA A 22 -1.22 11.04 12.91
C ALA A 22 -0.48 9.73 12.55
N ARG A 23 0.21 9.16 13.53
CA ARG A 23 1.02 7.94 13.39
C ARG A 23 0.19 6.82 12.77
N PHE A 24 0.81 6.03 11.90
CA PHE A 24 0.20 4.83 11.34
C PHE A 24 1.21 3.67 11.37
N VAL A 25 0.71 2.44 11.24
CA VAL A 25 1.52 1.22 11.30
C VAL A 25 1.41 0.50 9.97
N GLY A 26 2.54 0.10 9.41
CA GLY A 26 2.56 -0.59 8.13
C GLY A 26 3.84 -1.38 7.92
N ALA A 27 3.85 -2.16 6.85
CA ALA A 27 5.02 -2.88 6.39
C ALA A 27 5.73 -2.02 5.35
N ALA A 28 6.98 -1.63 5.60
CA ALA A 28 7.79 -0.89 4.63
C ALA A 28 8.26 -1.82 3.51
N ILE A 29 8.06 -1.41 2.26
CA ILE A 29 8.35 -2.21 1.07
C ILE A 29 9.59 -1.64 0.37
N PRO A 30 10.62 -2.46 0.13
CA PRO A 30 11.79 -2.06 -0.67
C PRO A 30 11.39 -1.63 -2.08
N GLN A 31 11.98 -0.53 -2.56
CA GLN A 31 11.66 0.03 -3.88
C GLN A 31 11.97 -0.96 -5.02
N GLU A 32 12.98 -1.80 -4.85
CA GLU A 32 13.42 -2.78 -5.84
C GLU A 32 12.30 -3.75 -6.21
N LEU A 33 11.40 -4.04 -5.26
CA LEU A 33 10.25 -4.92 -5.44
C LEU A 33 9.06 -4.22 -6.13
N ILE A 34 9.10 -2.90 -6.25
CA ILE A 34 8.06 -2.07 -6.87
C ILE A 34 8.43 -1.68 -8.30
N THR A 35 9.72 -1.62 -8.62
CA THR A 35 10.23 -1.16 -9.93
C THR A 35 9.58 -1.88 -11.12
N GLY A 36 9.37 -3.19 -11.04
CA GLY A 36 8.70 -3.95 -12.12
C GLY A 36 7.24 -3.54 -12.34
N PHE A 37 6.52 -3.22 -11.26
CA PHE A 37 5.15 -2.71 -11.32
C PHE A 37 5.11 -1.29 -11.90
N ILE A 38 6.07 -0.44 -11.53
CA ILE A 38 6.22 0.90 -12.13
C ILE A 38 6.43 0.79 -13.64
N SER A 39 7.39 -0.02 -14.09
CA SER A 39 7.65 -0.21 -15.53
C SER A 39 6.42 -0.70 -16.28
N THR A 40 5.64 -1.61 -15.68
CA THR A 40 4.39 -2.10 -16.25
C THR A 40 3.34 -0.99 -16.34
N LEU A 41 3.19 -0.20 -15.28
CA LEU A 41 2.29 0.96 -15.27
C LEU A 41 2.69 1.98 -16.34
N CYS A 42 3.98 2.23 -16.53
CA CYS A 42 4.48 3.11 -17.60
C CYS A 42 4.05 2.63 -18.97
N ALA A 43 4.18 1.33 -19.24
CA ALA A 43 3.80 0.76 -20.52
C ALA A 43 2.29 0.89 -20.75
N LEU A 44 1.46 0.58 -19.74
CA LEU A 44 0.00 0.67 -19.82
C LEU A 44 -0.49 2.11 -20.06
N GLU A 45 0.13 3.08 -19.39
CA GLU A 45 -0.26 4.48 -19.46
C GLU A 45 0.50 5.25 -20.56
N MET A 46 1.17 4.53 -21.48
CA MET A 46 1.95 5.10 -22.58
C MET A 46 2.95 6.18 -22.11
N GLY A 47 3.56 5.96 -20.95
CA GLY A 47 4.53 6.86 -20.32
C GLY A 47 3.94 8.08 -19.60
N LYS A 48 2.64 8.37 -19.72
CA LYS A 48 2.02 9.59 -19.17
C LYS A 48 2.12 9.69 -17.65
N VAL A 49 2.08 8.54 -16.96
CA VAL A 49 2.08 8.44 -15.50
C VAL A 49 3.49 8.29 -14.93
N CYS A 50 4.50 8.05 -15.79
CA CYS A 50 5.87 7.77 -15.34
C CYS A 50 6.80 8.96 -15.29
N SER A 51 6.29 10.17 -15.53
CA SER A 51 7.05 11.36 -15.17
C SER A 51 7.25 11.37 -13.65
N GLU A 52 8.47 11.72 -13.22
CA GLU A 52 8.86 11.91 -11.82
C GLU A 52 7.82 12.72 -11.03
N LYS A 53 7.16 13.69 -11.68
CA LYS A 53 6.04 14.46 -11.11
C LYS A 53 4.94 13.63 -10.40
N TYR A 54 4.59 12.44 -10.89
CA TYR A 54 3.48 11.63 -10.35
C TYR A 54 3.94 10.52 -9.41
N ILE A 55 5.15 9.98 -9.62
CA ILE A 55 5.73 8.89 -8.81
C ILE A 55 6.61 9.45 -7.69
N GLU A 56 7.45 10.46 -7.96
CA GLU A 56 8.39 11.07 -7.01
C GLU A 56 7.69 11.95 -5.96
N LYS A 57 6.55 12.57 -6.32
CA LYS A 57 5.70 13.29 -5.35
C LYS A 57 5.16 12.33 -4.25
N TYR A 58 5.16 11.03 -4.51
CA TYR A 58 4.88 9.97 -3.55
C TYR A 58 6.15 9.39 -2.88
N SER A 59 7.25 10.14 -2.78
CA SER A 59 8.50 9.70 -2.11
C SER A 59 8.38 9.38 -0.61
N GLY A 60 7.18 9.30 -0.04
CA GLY A 60 6.90 8.76 1.28
C GLY A 60 6.87 7.22 1.31
N LYS A 61 8.01 6.59 0.99
CA LYS A 61 8.40 5.16 1.11
C LYS A 61 7.23 4.16 1.01
N TYR A 62 7.20 3.37 -0.08
CA TYR A 62 6.21 2.32 -0.34
C TYR A 62 5.91 1.49 0.90
N HIS A 63 4.63 1.31 1.19
CA HIS A 63 4.20 0.57 2.36
C HIS A 63 2.83 -0.07 2.16
N ALA A 64 2.59 -1.16 2.87
CA ALA A 64 1.25 -1.71 3.06
C ALA A 64 0.74 -1.31 4.45
N THR A 65 -0.35 -0.52 4.50
CA THR A 65 -0.89 0.01 5.77
C THR A 65 -1.65 -1.07 6.54
N LEU A 66 -1.14 -1.45 7.72
CA LEU A 66 -1.79 -2.36 8.66
C LEU A 66 -2.82 -1.65 9.54
N ILE A 67 -2.46 -0.46 10.07
CA ILE A 67 -3.31 0.39 10.92
C ILE A 67 -3.24 1.79 10.33
N SER A 68 -4.38 2.36 9.95
CA SER A 68 -4.45 3.73 9.43
C SER A 68 -4.27 4.77 10.52
N SER A 69 -4.04 6.02 10.11
CA SER A 69 -3.97 7.17 11.02
C SER A 69 -5.26 7.40 11.82
N ILE A 70 -6.41 6.96 11.29
CA ILE A 70 -7.72 7.02 11.96
C ILE A 70 -7.86 5.90 13.00
N GLU A 71 -7.36 4.71 12.70
CA GLU A 71 -7.44 3.54 13.58
C GLU A 71 -6.38 3.58 14.70
N PHE A 72 -5.27 4.29 14.48
CA PHE A 72 -4.14 4.31 15.40
C PHE A 72 -4.51 4.80 16.81
N PRO A 73 -5.21 5.94 17.01
CA PRO A 73 -5.53 6.45 18.33
C PRO A 73 -6.46 5.53 19.14
N THR A 74 -7.33 4.78 18.45
CA THR A 74 -8.32 3.88 19.07
C THR A 74 -7.79 2.47 19.28
N THR A 75 -6.63 2.13 18.72
CA THR A 75 -6.01 0.82 18.89
C THR A 75 -5.13 0.79 20.14
N ASN A 76 -5.13 -0.34 20.86
CA ASN A 76 -4.30 -0.49 22.06
C ASN A 76 -2.81 -0.33 21.74
N GLN A 77 -2.20 0.71 22.31
CA GLN A 77 -0.80 1.07 22.04
C GLN A 77 0.19 0.00 22.52
N LYS A 78 -0.11 -0.73 23.61
CA LYS A 78 0.75 -1.83 24.07
C LYS A 78 0.76 -2.98 23.08
N ASP A 79 -0.38 -3.27 22.45
CA ASP A 79 -0.47 -4.34 21.46
C ASP A 79 0.16 -3.93 20.13
N ILE A 80 0.06 -2.65 19.75
CA ILE A 80 0.83 -2.09 18.63
C ILE A 80 2.33 -2.30 18.84
N LEU A 81 2.86 -1.95 20.02
CA LEU A 81 4.30 -2.07 20.30
C LEU A 81 4.79 -3.52 20.22
N LYS A 82 3.96 -4.51 20.60
CA LYS A 82 4.31 -5.94 20.51
C LYS A 82 4.47 -6.45 19.09
N ILE A 83 3.82 -5.83 18.11
CA ILE A 83 3.86 -6.28 16.72
C ILE A 83 4.91 -5.57 15.88
N ILE A 84 5.48 -4.45 16.35
CA ILE A 84 6.58 -3.77 15.68
C ILE A 84 7.76 -4.72 15.52
N GLY A 85 8.37 -4.75 14.33
CA GLY A 85 9.47 -5.65 13.98
C GLY A 85 9.04 -7.03 13.51
N THR A 86 7.75 -7.39 13.63
CA THR A 86 7.22 -8.65 13.10
C THR A 86 7.41 -8.70 11.59
N GLU A 87 7.95 -9.81 11.09
CA GLU A 87 8.03 -10.09 9.66
C GLU A 87 6.69 -10.59 9.14
N VAL A 88 6.30 -10.09 7.97
CA VAL A 88 5.06 -10.44 7.29
C VAL A 88 5.32 -10.73 5.83
N GLU A 89 4.54 -11.66 5.29
CA GLU A 89 4.52 -11.98 3.87
C GLU A 89 3.35 -11.28 3.17
N ILE A 90 3.66 -10.56 2.11
CA ILE A 90 2.70 -9.81 1.28
C ILE A 90 2.81 -10.35 -0.14
N SER A 91 1.69 -10.80 -0.70
CA SER A 91 1.61 -11.31 -2.07
C SER A 91 0.99 -10.26 -2.99
N PRO A 92 1.77 -9.66 -3.90
CA PRO A 92 1.22 -8.80 -4.94
C PRO A 92 0.27 -9.59 -5.84
N ILE A 93 -0.89 -9.01 -6.15
CA ILE A 93 -1.89 -9.59 -7.05
C ILE A 93 -1.77 -8.94 -8.44
N GLY A 94 -1.62 -7.62 -8.48
CA GLY A 94 -1.52 -6.86 -9.73
C GLY A 94 -1.65 -5.37 -9.52
N LEU A 95 -1.48 -4.62 -10.62
CA LEU A 95 -1.72 -3.18 -10.65
C LEU A 95 -3.20 -2.89 -10.61
N GLY A 96 -3.58 -1.88 -9.83
CA GLY A 96 -4.90 -1.31 -9.82
C GLY A 96 -4.88 0.20 -9.95
N SER A 97 -6.04 0.75 -10.32
CA SER A 97 -6.26 2.18 -10.31
C SER A 97 -7.64 2.53 -9.77
N ALA A 98 -7.75 3.70 -9.15
CA ALA A 98 -9.01 4.26 -8.71
C ALA A 98 -9.08 5.73 -9.06
N THR A 99 -10.27 6.20 -9.41
CA THR A 99 -10.51 7.58 -9.87
C THR A 99 -11.59 8.23 -9.01
N ASP A 100 -11.40 9.50 -8.69
CA ASP A 100 -12.42 10.38 -8.11
C ASP A 100 -12.36 11.73 -8.81
N GLY A 101 -13.34 11.99 -9.68
CA GLY A 101 -13.35 13.16 -10.56
C GLY A 101 -12.11 13.20 -11.47
N ILE A 102 -11.28 14.23 -11.29
CA ILE A 102 -10.04 14.45 -12.06
C ILE A 102 -8.80 13.77 -11.44
N GLU A 103 -8.97 13.16 -10.26
CA GLU A 103 -7.90 12.54 -9.49
C GLU A 103 -7.82 11.06 -9.79
N ARG A 104 -6.60 10.53 -9.85
CA ARG A 104 -6.39 9.09 -10.12
C ARG A 104 -5.25 8.57 -9.29
N CYS A 105 -5.48 7.50 -8.54
CA CYS A 105 -4.48 6.82 -7.73
C CYS A 105 -4.11 5.48 -8.38
N PHE A 106 -2.83 5.15 -8.37
CA PHE A 106 -2.28 3.88 -8.84
C PHE A 106 -1.64 3.13 -7.68
N PHE A 107 -1.94 1.86 -7.59
CA PHE A 107 -1.51 1.02 -6.47
C PHE A 107 -1.33 -0.43 -6.91
N ILE A 108 -0.61 -1.20 -6.12
CA ILE A 108 -0.54 -2.64 -6.23
C ILE A 108 -1.58 -3.21 -5.27
N VAL A 109 -2.52 -4.02 -5.78
CA VAL A 109 -3.42 -4.79 -4.92
C VAL A 109 -2.62 -5.96 -4.34
N CYS A 110 -2.75 -6.19 -3.04
CA CYS A 110 -1.99 -7.21 -2.33
C CYS A 110 -2.89 -8.08 -1.46
N ASP A 111 -2.50 -9.35 -1.30
CA ASP A 111 -3.00 -10.21 -0.25
C ASP A 111 -1.95 -10.41 0.84
N SER A 112 -2.38 -10.53 2.10
CA SER A 112 -1.49 -10.96 3.17
C SER A 112 -2.29 -11.61 4.30
N ASN A 113 -2.11 -12.91 4.45
CA ASN A 113 -2.68 -13.66 5.58
C ASN A 113 -2.07 -13.20 6.92
N ASP A 114 -0.81 -12.76 6.91
CA ASP A 114 -0.13 -12.26 8.09
C ASP A 114 -0.71 -10.93 8.56
N LEU A 115 -0.88 -9.96 7.64
CA LEU A 115 -1.50 -8.69 7.97
C LEU A 115 -2.97 -8.88 8.41
N ALA A 116 -3.73 -9.75 7.74
CA ALA A 116 -5.10 -10.08 8.13
C ALA A 116 -5.15 -10.69 9.56
N ARG A 117 -4.24 -11.60 9.88
CA ARG A 117 -4.11 -12.20 11.21
C ARG A 117 -3.75 -11.16 12.27
N LEU A 118 -2.83 -10.23 11.96
CA LEU A 118 -2.46 -9.14 12.86
C LEU A 118 -3.65 -8.20 13.13
N ARG A 119 -4.42 -7.81 12.10
CA ARG A 119 -5.63 -7.01 12.28
C ARG A 119 -6.64 -7.70 13.19
N LYS A 120 -6.88 -9.00 12.99
CA LYS A 120 -7.76 -9.79 13.86
C LYS A 120 -7.27 -9.82 15.31
N LYS A 121 -5.95 -9.99 15.54
CA LYS A 121 -5.36 -9.94 16.90
C LYS A 121 -5.54 -8.58 17.58
N LEU A 122 -5.55 -7.50 16.82
CA LEU A 122 -5.76 -6.14 17.31
C LEU A 122 -7.24 -5.76 17.46
N GLY A 123 -8.18 -6.65 17.13
CA GLY A 123 -9.62 -6.35 17.14
C GLY A 123 -10.05 -5.41 16.01
N LEU A 124 -9.24 -5.26 14.95
CA LEU A 124 -9.53 -4.41 13.81
C LEU A 124 -10.37 -5.15 12.76
N PRO A 125 -11.25 -4.45 12.03
CA PRO A 125 -12.04 -5.06 10.97
C PRO A 125 -11.16 -5.58 9.83
N ALA A 126 -11.68 -6.51 9.02
CA ALA A 126 -11.01 -6.94 7.80
C ALA A 126 -10.78 -5.74 6.86
N LYS A 127 -9.70 -5.80 6.08
CA LYS A 127 -9.28 -4.71 5.19
C LYS A 127 -8.53 -5.28 3.99
N ASP A 128 -8.76 -4.67 2.83
CA ASP A 128 -7.99 -4.91 1.62
C ASP A 128 -6.63 -4.19 1.69
N PHE A 129 -5.56 -4.90 1.30
CA PHE A 129 -4.21 -4.34 1.32
C PHE A 129 -3.81 -3.85 -0.06
N HIS A 130 -3.14 -2.70 -0.07
CA HIS A 130 -2.55 -2.15 -1.27
C HIS A 130 -1.27 -1.38 -0.94
N ILE A 131 -0.44 -1.22 -1.95
CA ILE A 131 0.77 -0.39 -1.91
C ILE A 131 0.57 0.72 -2.95
N THR A 132 0.40 1.96 -2.50
CA THR A 132 0.29 3.10 -3.42
C THR A 132 1.62 3.33 -4.12
N ILE A 133 1.59 3.53 -5.44
CA ILE A 133 2.77 3.78 -6.27
C ILE A 133 2.84 5.24 -6.69
N GLY A 134 1.69 5.87 -6.95
CA GLY A 134 1.63 7.26 -7.37
C GLY A 134 0.21 7.71 -7.67
N PHE A 135 0.04 8.98 -8.03
CA PHE A 135 -1.27 9.55 -8.34
C PHE A 135 -1.17 10.73 -9.30
N ILE A 136 -2.27 11.01 -10.00
CA ILE A 136 -2.52 12.23 -10.76
C ILE A 136 -3.19 13.24 -9.82
N ASN A 137 -2.60 14.43 -9.73
CA ASN A 137 -2.83 15.56 -8.80
C ASN A 137 -2.78 15.26 -7.28
N LYS A 138 -3.64 14.38 -6.74
CA LYS A 138 -3.61 13.93 -5.33
C LYS A 138 -4.05 12.47 -5.15
N ASP A 139 -3.73 11.90 -3.99
CA ASP A 139 -4.27 10.60 -3.59
C ASP A 139 -5.80 10.66 -3.45
N VAL A 140 -6.43 9.51 -3.66
CA VAL A 140 -7.86 9.33 -3.61
C VAL A 140 -8.20 8.46 -2.40
N HIS A 141 -9.10 8.95 -1.55
CA HIS A 141 -9.57 8.26 -0.35
C HIS A 141 -11.06 7.94 -0.45
N GLY A 142 -11.54 6.93 0.28
CA GLY A 142 -12.96 6.54 0.26
C GLY A 142 -13.40 5.76 -0.98
N VAL A 143 -12.49 5.46 -1.91
CA VAL A 143 -12.73 4.62 -3.08
C VAL A 143 -12.26 3.18 -2.85
N VAL A 144 -12.88 2.25 -3.57
CA VAL A 144 -12.48 0.83 -3.56
C VAL A 144 -11.08 0.69 -4.15
N LYS A 145 -10.16 0.09 -3.40
CA LYS A 145 -8.77 -0.21 -3.80
C LYS A 145 -8.46 -1.69 -3.56
N ASN A 146 -9.23 -2.55 -4.20
CA ASN A 146 -9.16 -4.00 -4.02
C ASN A 146 -9.07 -4.71 -5.38
N ARG A 147 -9.35 -6.01 -5.42
CA ARG A 147 -9.27 -6.82 -6.64
C ARG A 147 -10.18 -6.33 -7.78
N GLU A 148 -11.26 -5.60 -7.47
CA GLU A 148 -12.14 -5.00 -8.48
C GLU A 148 -11.50 -3.80 -9.19
N SER A 149 -10.44 -3.26 -8.61
CA SER A 149 -9.71 -2.10 -9.15
C SER A 149 -8.54 -2.47 -10.07
N LEU A 150 -8.33 -3.76 -10.36
CA LEU A 150 -7.23 -4.25 -11.19
C LEU A 150 -7.37 -3.78 -12.65
N ILE A 151 -6.25 -3.41 -13.27
CA ILE A 151 -6.16 -2.91 -14.66
C ILE A 151 -5.33 -3.82 -15.57
#